data_AF-A0A0D8HVK2-F1
#
_entry.id   AF-A0A0D8HVK2-F1
#
_cell.length_a   1.000
_cell.length_b   1.000
_cell.length_c   1.000
_cell.angle_alpha   90.00
_cell.angle_beta   90.00
_cell.angle_gamma   90.00
#
_symmetry.space_group_name_H-M   'P 1'
#
loop_
_entity.id
_entity.type
_entity.pdbx_description
1 polymer ?
#
loop_
_entity_poly.entity_id
_entity_poly.type
_entity_poly.pdbx_seq_one_letter_code
_entity_poly.pdbx_strand_id
1 'polypeptide(L)'
;MVDTVFMRIGQLAEAAQTTPRTVRHYHRLGLLAEPVRRANGYREYTMDDVVRLVRIRWLAERGVPLGSIAALFAADTSGEGVSDTVADLRALIGAVEVEQAKLARRHVGLTSMLADAESGRTVSALPTDVASALTEAVDTASSPGVQRALERERDLLEVLAMTGSAPEQFLHSYASVIADDEKRSRYLASLSDWSSIEGKEPVSIESAIGQLACSILAQFDEQTIADLRAQSDVGLGMPVSLDDVVPDPAQREVVLRVQRALVARIVDEGEGR
;
A
#
# COMPACT_ATOMS: atom_id res chain seq x y z
N MET A 1 -35.24 -17.64 -44.72
CA MET A 1 -35.37 -18.94 -44.03
C MET A 1 -33.95 -19.30 -43.59
N VAL A 2 -33.59 -19.00 -42.34
CA VAL A 2 -32.22 -19.28 -41.84
C VAL A 2 -32.20 -20.76 -41.47
N ASP A 3 -31.44 -21.56 -42.21
CA ASP A 3 -31.21 -22.96 -41.84
C ASP A 3 -30.55 -22.98 -40.46
N THR A 4 -31.25 -23.54 -39.48
CA THR A 4 -30.73 -23.68 -38.13
C THR A 4 -29.67 -24.77 -38.14
N VAL A 5 -28.39 -24.38 -38.02
CA VAL A 5 -27.28 -25.32 -37.93
C VAL A 5 -27.34 -26.01 -36.56
N PHE A 6 -27.52 -27.33 -36.57
CA PHE A 6 -27.51 -28.16 -35.37
C PHE A 6 -26.12 -28.73 -35.11
N MET A 7 -25.63 -28.60 -33.87
CA MET A 7 -24.32 -29.05 -33.43
C MET A 7 -24.44 -30.16 -32.39
N ARG A 8 -23.52 -31.12 -32.41
CA ARG A 8 -23.29 -32.05 -31.29
C ARG A 8 -22.47 -31.34 -30.21
N ILE A 9 -22.47 -31.89 -28.98
CA ILE A 9 -21.72 -31.32 -27.85
C ILE A 9 -20.22 -31.12 -28.14
N GLY A 10 -19.62 -32.00 -28.96
CA GLY A 10 -18.22 -31.86 -29.40
C GLY A 10 -18.03 -30.62 -30.27
N GLN A 11 -18.90 -30.43 -31.25
CA GLN A 11 -18.87 -29.27 -32.16
C GLN A 11 -19.19 -27.96 -31.41
N LEU A 12 -20.13 -27.99 -30.47
CA LEU A 12 -20.40 -26.85 -29.58
C LEU A 12 -19.16 -26.49 -28.75
N ALA A 13 -18.53 -27.48 -28.13
CA ALA A 13 -17.34 -27.26 -27.32
C ALA A 13 -16.18 -26.71 -28.15
N GLU A 14 -15.95 -27.25 -29.35
CA GLU A 14 -14.94 -26.77 -30.28
C GLU A 14 -15.22 -25.34 -30.76
N ALA A 15 -16.44 -25.05 -31.20
CA ALA A 15 -16.86 -23.71 -31.63
C ALA A 15 -16.71 -22.68 -30.50
N ALA A 16 -16.95 -23.10 -29.27
CA ALA A 16 -16.74 -22.30 -28.08
C ALA A 16 -15.36 -22.51 -27.44
N GLN A 17 -14.36 -23.06 -28.13
CA GLN A 17 -12.98 -23.21 -27.62
C GLN A 17 -12.90 -23.73 -26.17
N THR A 18 -13.68 -24.76 -25.86
CA THR A 18 -13.76 -25.38 -24.54
C THR A 18 -13.85 -26.90 -24.66
N THR A 19 -14.11 -27.58 -23.55
CA THR A 19 -14.23 -29.04 -23.52
C THR A 19 -15.69 -29.47 -23.35
N PRO A 20 -16.10 -30.64 -23.89
CA PRO A 20 -17.41 -31.22 -23.58
C PRO A 20 -17.65 -31.42 -22.07
N ARG A 21 -16.57 -31.60 -21.29
CA ARG A 21 -16.63 -31.67 -19.82
C ARG A 21 -17.08 -30.33 -19.22
N THR A 22 -16.54 -29.21 -19.71
CA THR A 22 -16.94 -27.86 -19.30
C THR A 22 -18.39 -27.57 -19.67
N VAL A 23 -18.82 -27.95 -20.88
CA VAL A 23 -20.23 -27.80 -21.30
C VAL A 23 -21.17 -28.56 -20.36
N ARG A 24 -20.85 -29.82 -20.03
CA ARG A 24 -21.62 -30.61 -19.05
C ARG A 24 -21.59 -29.99 -17.65
N HIS A 25 -20.49 -29.34 -17.27
CA HIS A 25 -20.40 -28.66 -15.99
C HIS A 25 -21.37 -27.47 -15.93
N TYR A 26 -21.43 -26.65 -16.98
CA TYR A 26 -22.37 -25.54 -17.05
C TYR A 26 -23.83 -25.98 -17.14
N HIS A 27 -24.13 -27.12 -17.77
CA HIS A 27 -25.46 -27.72 -17.67
C HIS A 27 -25.83 -28.08 -16.22
N ARG A 28 -24.92 -28.72 -15.46
CA ARG A 28 -25.17 -29.07 -14.05
C ARG A 28 -25.39 -27.86 -13.17
N LEU A 29 -24.75 -26.73 -13.49
CA LEU A 29 -24.91 -25.47 -12.77
C LEU A 29 -26.12 -24.64 -13.26
N GLY A 30 -26.89 -25.12 -14.24
CA GLY A 30 -28.02 -24.40 -14.81
C GLY A 30 -27.63 -23.19 -15.67
N LEU A 31 -26.34 -22.98 -15.94
CA LEU A 31 -25.83 -21.86 -16.74
C LEU A 31 -26.15 -22.02 -18.22
N LEU A 32 -26.19 -23.26 -18.71
CA LEU A 32 -26.58 -23.59 -20.07
C LEU A 32 -27.77 -24.55 -20.00
N ALA A 33 -28.87 -24.22 -20.66
CA ALA A 33 -30.04 -25.11 -20.71
C ALA A 33 -29.66 -26.41 -21.44
N GLU A 34 -30.07 -27.56 -20.92
CA GLU A 34 -29.77 -28.83 -21.56
C GLU A 34 -30.82 -29.13 -22.65
N PRO A 35 -30.45 -29.25 -23.95
CA PRO A 35 -31.43 -29.49 -24.99
C PRO A 35 -32.14 -30.84 -24.82
N VAL A 36 -33.40 -30.89 -25.27
CA VAL A 36 -34.18 -32.13 -25.33
C VAL A 36 -33.47 -33.13 -26.26
N ARG A 37 -33.42 -34.39 -25.85
CA ARG A 37 -32.91 -35.47 -26.72
C ARG A 37 -33.87 -35.67 -27.88
N ARG A 38 -33.36 -35.66 -29.11
CA ARG A 38 -34.16 -36.01 -30.29
C ARG A 38 -34.43 -37.51 -30.34
N ALA A 39 -35.32 -37.93 -31.24
CA ALA A 39 -35.68 -39.33 -31.45
C ALA A 39 -34.48 -40.24 -31.75
N ASN A 40 -33.37 -39.68 -32.25
CA ASN A 40 -32.09 -40.37 -32.47
C ASN A 40 -31.23 -40.55 -31.19
N GLY A 41 -31.72 -40.13 -30.02
CA GLY A 41 -31.04 -40.25 -28.72
C GLY A 41 -30.01 -39.16 -28.42
N TYR A 42 -29.71 -38.28 -29.37
CA TYR A 42 -28.68 -37.25 -29.23
C TYR A 42 -29.28 -35.87 -28.90
N ARG A 43 -28.45 -35.02 -28.29
CA ARG A 43 -28.74 -33.60 -28.09
C ARG A 43 -28.22 -32.79 -29.28
N GLU A 44 -28.94 -31.74 -29.59
CA GLU A 44 -28.61 -30.82 -30.67
C GLU A 44 -28.63 -29.40 -30.14
N TYR A 45 -27.53 -28.71 -30.40
CA TYR A 45 -27.27 -27.34 -29.96
C TYR A 45 -27.36 -26.40 -31.14
N THR A 46 -27.70 -25.14 -30.91
CA THR A 46 -27.81 -24.11 -31.94
C THR A 46 -26.68 -23.09 -31.82
N MET A 47 -26.65 -22.11 -32.72
CA MET A 47 -25.75 -20.97 -32.62
C MET A 47 -25.98 -20.16 -31.33
N ASP A 48 -27.21 -20.12 -30.81
CA ASP A 48 -27.52 -19.41 -29.56
C ASP A 48 -26.83 -20.07 -28.36
N ASP A 49 -26.71 -21.40 -28.36
CA ASP A 49 -25.94 -22.13 -27.35
C ASP A 49 -24.45 -21.80 -27.42
N VAL A 50 -23.91 -21.61 -28.62
CA VAL A 50 -22.51 -21.17 -28.82
C VAL A 50 -22.33 -19.77 -28.24
N VAL A 51 -23.19 -18.81 -28.59
CA VAL A 51 -23.12 -17.44 -28.09
C VAL A 51 -23.21 -17.40 -26.57
N ARG A 52 -24.16 -18.17 -25.98
CA ARG A 52 -24.31 -18.27 -24.53
C ARG A 52 -23.07 -18.86 -23.88
N LEU A 53 -22.52 -19.95 -24.42
CA LEU A 53 -21.34 -20.61 -23.88
C LEU A 53 -20.08 -19.73 -23.96
N VAL A 54 -19.91 -18.98 -25.06
CA VAL A 54 -18.82 -18.00 -25.21
C VAL A 54 -18.99 -16.85 -24.20
N ARG A 55 -20.20 -16.33 -24.00
CA ARG A 55 -20.47 -15.28 -23.00
C ARG A 55 -20.20 -15.73 -21.57
N ILE A 56 -20.60 -16.96 -21.20
CA ILE A 56 -20.27 -17.56 -19.88
C ILE A 56 -18.75 -17.59 -19.70
N ARG A 57 -18.02 -18.09 -20.70
CA ARG A 57 -16.56 -18.22 -20.60
C ARG A 57 -15.88 -16.86 -20.49
N TRP A 58 -16.27 -15.88 -21.31
CA TRP A 58 -15.71 -14.53 -21.29
C TRP A 58 -15.84 -13.84 -19.92
N LEU A 59 -16.96 -14.06 -19.22
CA LEU A 59 -17.19 -13.60 -17.85
C LEU A 59 -16.35 -14.39 -16.83
N ALA A 60 -16.32 -15.72 -16.94
CA ALA A 60 -15.54 -16.57 -16.04
C ALA A 60 -14.02 -16.30 -16.14
N GLU A 61 -13.51 -16.05 -17.35
CA GLU A 61 -12.12 -15.64 -17.60
C GLU A 61 -11.75 -14.31 -16.93
N ARG A 62 -12.74 -13.47 -16.60
CA ARG A 62 -12.58 -12.21 -15.85
C ARG A 62 -12.71 -12.38 -14.34
N GLY A 63 -12.81 -13.62 -13.86
CA GLY A 63 -12.96 -13.92 -12.43
C GLY A 63 -14.38 -13.74 -11.90
N VAL A 64 -15.38 -13.49 -12.76
CA VAL A 64 -16.78 -13.39 -12.32
C VAL A 64 -17.25 -14.76 -11.81
N PRO A 65 -17.76 -14.84 -10.56
CA PRO A 65 -18.25 -16.10 -10.02
C PRO A 65 -19.39 -16.68 -10.86
N LEU A 66 -19.40 -18.00 -11.05
CA LEU A 66 -20.40 -18.69 -11.87
C LEU A 66 -21.84 -18.43 -11.39
N GLY A 67 -22.06 -18.22 -10.09
CA GLY A 67 -23.37 -17.86 -9.53
C GLY A 67 -23.87 -16.49 -10.02
N SER A 68 -22.99 -15.48 -10.01
CA SER A 68 -23.26 -14.13 -10.50
C SER A 68 -23.52 -14.13 -12.02
N ILE A 69 -22.80 -14.98 -12.76
CA ILE A 69 -23.06 -15.19 -14.20
C ILE A 69 -24.48 -15.74 -14.41
N ALA A 70 -24.94 -16.67 -13.56
CA ALA A 70 -26.30 -17.18 -13.65
C ALA A 70 -27.34 -16.08 -13.41
N ALA A 71 -27.11 -15.23 -12.39
CA ALA A 71 -27.98 -14.10 -12.08
C ALA A 71 -28.04 -13.05 -13.22
N LEU A 72 -26.91 -12.78 -13.89
CA LEU A 72 -26.87 -11.90 -15.07
C LEU A 72 -27.78 -12.42 -16.19
N PHE A 73 -27.76 -13.72 -16.48
CA PHE A 73 -28.61 -14.31 -17.50
C PHE A 73 -30.09 -14.41 -17.11
N ALA A 74 -30.39 -14.53 -15.81
CA ALA A 74 -31.76 -14.52 -15.31
C ALA A 74 -32.36 -13.09 -15.34
N ALA A 75 -31.55 -12.07 -15.04
CA ALA A 75 -31.95 -10.67 -15.11
C ALA A 75 -32.36 -10.23 -16.54
N ASP A 76 -31.71 -10.76 -17.59
CA ASP A 76 -32.10 -10.57 -19.00
C ASP A 76 -33.56 -11.04 -19.27
N THR A 77 -34.15 -11.87 -18.40
CA THR A 77 -35.52 -12.40 -18.53
C THR A 77 -36.54 -11.87 -17.51
N SER A 78 -36.12 -11.43 -16.31
CA SER A 78 -37.05 -11.10 -15.22
C SER A 78 -36.65 -9.91 -14.32
N GLY A 79 -35.52 -9.24 -14.54
CA GLY A 79 -35.15 -7.99 -13.86
C GLY A 79 -34.73 -8.07 -12.38
N GLU A 80 -34.95 -9.18 -11.68
CA GLU A 80 -34.73 -9.30 -10.22
C GLU A 80 -33.28 -9.63 -9.79
N GLY A 81 -32.38 -9.93 -10.73
CA GLY A 81 -31.01 -10.43 -10.44
C GLY A 81 -29.86 -9.40 -10.52
N VAL A 82 -30.13 -8.12 -10.82
CA VAL A 82 -29.07 -7.15 -11.18
C VAL A 82 -28.22 -6.71 -9.99
N SER A 83 -28.79 -6.62 -8.78
CA SER A 83 -28.12 -6.04 -7.60
C SER A 83 -26.87 -6.81 -7.15
N ASP A 84 -26.94 -8.13 -7.12
CA ASP A 84 -25.85 -9.02 -6.67
C ASP A 84 -24.66 -8.97 -7.65
N THR A 85 -24.97 -8.94 -8.95
CA THR A 85 -23.96 -8.92 -10.03
C THR A 85 -23.14 -7.64 -10.07
N VAL A 86 -23.77 -6.49 -9.77
CA VAL A 86 -23.06 -5.21 -9.70
C VAL A 86 -22.14 -5.16 -8.49
N ALA A 87 -22.56 -5.72 -7.35
CA ALA A 87 -21.71 -5.80 -6.15
C ALA A 87 -20.47 -6.68 -6.40
N ASP A 88 -20.64 -7.86 -7.00
CA ASP A 88 -19.52 -8.75 -7.34
C ASP A 88 -18.53 -8.11 -8.32
N LEU A 89 -19.03 -7.43 -9.36
CA LEU A 89 -18.17 -6.74 -10.32
C LEU A 89 -17.39 -5.60 -9.67
N ARG A 90 -18.00 -4.83 -8.75
CA ARG A 90 -17.29 -3.80 -7.98
C ARG A 90 -16.19 -4.40 -7.09
N ALA A 91 -16.46 -5.53 -6.44
CA ALA A 91 -15.48 -6.22 -5.61
C ALA A 91 -14.28 -6.72 -6.44
N LEU A 92 -14.53 -7.28 -7.63
CA LEU A 92 -13.48 -7.70 -8.56
C LEU A 92 -12.64 -6.53 -9.07
N ILE A 93 -13.28 -5.41 -9.43
CA ILE A 93 -12.56 -4.19 -9.82
C ILE A 93 -11.66 -3.71 -8.68
N GLY A 94 -12.18 -3.61 -7.45
CA GLY A 94 -11.38 -3.21 -6.30
C GLY A 94 -10.20 -4.14 -6.02
N ALA A 95 -10.38 -5.46 -6.18
CA ALA A 95 -9.27 -6.42 -6.04
C ALA A 95 -8.19 -6.22 -7.12
N VAL A 96 -8.59 -5.94 -8.36
CA VAL A 96 -7.64 -5.62 -9.45
C VAL A 96 -6.90 -4.31 -9.17
N GLU A 97 -7.59 -3.27 -8.69
CA GLU A 97 -6.98 -1.99 -8.34
C GLU A 97 -5.94 -2.15 -7.21
N VAL A 98 -6.25 -2.97 -6.19
CA VAL A 98 -5.30 -3.30 -5.11
C VAL A 98 -4.05 -4.00 -5.65
N GLU A 99 -4.21 -5.00 -6.51
CA GLU A 99 -3.07 -5.70 -7.13
C GLU A 99 -2.27 -4.79 -8.08
N GLN A 100 -2.93 -3.91 -8.84
CA GLN A 100 -2.25 -2.91 -9.66
C GLN A 100 -1.42 -1.96 -8.80
N ALA A 101 -1.95 -1.46 -7.69
CA ALA A 101 -1.21 -0.59 -6.77
C ALA A 101 0.01 -1.30 -6.17
N LYS A 102 -0.12 -2.59 -5.82
CA LYS A 102 1.00 -3.41 -5.33
C LYS A 102 2.07 -3.63 -6.40
N LEU A 103 1.67 -3.95 -7.63
CA LEU A 103 2.59 -4.11 -8.75
C LEU A 103 3.30 -2.81 -9.12
N ALA A 104 2.59 -1.68 -9.07
CA ALA A 104 3.16 -0.35 -9.30
C ALA A 104 4.24 -0.01 -8.26
N ARG A 105 3.96 -0.22 -6.96
CA ARG A 105 4.97 -0.05 -5.89
C ARG A 105 6.19 -0.93 -6.11
N ARG A 106 5.99 -2.20 -6.47
CA ARG A 106 7.09 -3.12 -6.78
C ARG A 106 7.92 -2.67 -7.98
N HIS A 107 7.26 -2.17 -9.03
CA HIS A 107 7.93 -1.65 -10.21
C HIS A 107 8.81 -0.44 -9.87
N VAL A 108 8.27 0.52 -9.10
CA VAL A 108 9.04 1.68 -8.62
C VAL A 108 10.27 1.22 -7.82
N GLY A 109 10.07 0.33 -6.83
CA GLY A 109 11.18 -0.21 -6.03
C GLY A 109 12.27 -0.87 -6.88
N LEU A 110 11.90 -1.77 -7.81
CA LEU A 110 12.86 -2.42 -8.71
C LEU A 110 13.60 -1.42 -9.62
N THR A 111 12.93 -0.36 -10.06
CA THR A 111 13.55 0.69 -10.89
C THR A 111 14.59 1.47 -10.10
N SER A 112 14.30 1.82 -8.84
CA SER A 112 15.25 2.49 -7.95
C SER A 112 16.46 1.59 -7.65
N MET A 113 16.22 0.31 -7.31
CA MET A 113 17.29 -0.66 -7.07
C MET A 113 18.21 -0.83 -8.28
N LEU A 114 17.64 -0.83 -9.50
CA LEU A 114 18.42 -0.87 -10.74
C LEU A 114 19.27 0.39 -10.90
N ALA A 115 18.70 1.58 -10.69
CA ALA A 115 19.42 2.84 -10.80
C ALA A 115 20.59 2.95 -9.80
N ASP A 116 20.41 2.44 -8.58
CA ASP A 116 21.48 2.36 -7.58
C ASP A 116 22.59 1.40 -8.02
N ALA A 117 22.23 0.20 -8.45
CA ALA A 117 23.19 -0.80 -8.93
C ALA A 117 23.99 -0.30 -10.14
N GLU A 118 23.35 0.34 -11.12
CA GLU A 118 24.01 0.93 -12.30
C GLU A 118 24.96 2.07 -11.93
N SER A 119 24.66 2.80 -10.86
CA SER A 119 25.49 3.91 -10.37
C SER A 119 26.58 3.45 -9.38
N GLY A 120 26.66 2.16 -9.06
CA GLY A 120 27.57 1.62 -8.04
C GLY A 120 27.23 2.05 -6.61
N ARG A 121 26.01 2.55 -6.36
CA ARG A 121 25.52 2.88 -5.01
C ARG A 121 25.01 1.61 -4.32
N THR A 122 25.01 1.65 -2.98
CA THR A 122 24.33 0.63 -2.17
C THR A 122 22.82 0.71 -2.43
N VAL A 123 22.18 -0.44 -2.63
CA VAL A 123 20.73 -0.52 -2.84
C VAL A 123 20.02 -0.10 -1.56
N SER A 124 19.11 0.87 -1.68
CA SER A 124 18.31 1.41 -0.58
C SER A 124 16.82 1.10 -0.76
N ALA A 125 16.08 0.93 0.34
CA ALA A 125 14.61 0.88 0.32
C ALA A 125 13.99 2.28 0.34
N LEU A 126 14.80 3.33 0.52
CA LEU A 126 14.35 4.71 0.49
C LEU A 126 14.27 5.23 -0.95
N PRO A 127 13.42 6.24 -1.21
CA PRO A 127 13.49 7.04 -2.42
C PRO A 127 14.91 7.57 -2.67
N THR A 128 15.33 7.61 -3.95
CA THR A 128 16.71 7.94 -4.33
C THR A 128 17.15 9.33 -3.87
N ASP A 129 16.25 10.30 -3.86
CA ASP A 129 16.48 11.66 -3.36
C ASP A 129 16.76 11.64 -1.85
N VAL A 130 15.96 10.92 -1.06
CA VAL A 130 16.17 10.74 0.38
C VAL A 130 17.49 10.03 0.67
N ALA A 131 17.74 8.90 0.00
CA ALA A 131 18.95 8.10 0.20
C ALA A 131 20.21 8.91 -0.11
N SER A 132 20.19 9.69 -1.20
CA SER A 132 21.31 10.54 -1.61
C SER A 132 21.55 11.67 -0.61
N ALA A 133 20.48 12.35 -0.18
CA ALA A 133 20.58 13.47 0.74
C ALA A 133 21.06 13.04 2.13
N LEU A 134 20.62 11.88 2.63
CA LEU A 134 21.14 11.28 3.86
C LEU A 134 22.60 10.86 3.74
N THR A 135 22.99 10.27 2.60
CA THR A 135 24.40 9.91 2.36
C THR A 135 25.29 11.15 2.39
N GLU A 136 24.89 12.22 1.71
CA GLU A 136 25.63 13.49 1.72
C GLU A 136 25.70 14.11 3.13
N ALA A 137 24.59 14.09 3.88
CA ALA A 137 24.56 14.60 5.25
C ALA A 137 25.48 13.81 6.20
N VAL A 138 25.54 12.48 6.04
CA VAL A 138 26.47 11.61 6.80
C VAL A 138 27.92 11.92 6.44
N ASP A 139 28.23 12.01 5.14
CA ASP A 139 29.60 12.26 4.65
C ASP A 139 30.14 13.65 5.05
N THR A 140 29.24 14.63 5.23
CA THR A 140 29.57 16.02 5.59
C THR A 140 29.30 16.36 7.06
N ALA A 141 29.03 15.36 7.90
CA ALA A 141 28.63 15.56 9.29
C ALA A 141 29.66 16.37 10.10
N SER A 142 29.19 17.37 10.84
CA SER A 142 30.04 18.29 11.63
C SER A 142 30.76 17.63 12.80
N SER A 143 30.29 16.47 13.28
CA SER A 143 30.89 15.73 14.39
C SER A 143 30.58 14.23 14.30
N PRO A 144 31.38 13.36 14.95
CA PRO A 144 31.08 11.93 15.02
C PRO A 144 29.73 11.60 15.69
N GLY A 145 29.25 12.48 16.58
CA GLY A 145 27.94 12.31 17.23
C GLY A 145 26.79 12.59 16.27
N VAL A 146 26.91 13.64 15.45
CA VAL A 146 25.93 13.96 14.39
C VAL A 146 25.92 12.85 13.33
N GLN A 147 27.09 12.37 12.93
CA GLN A 147 27.21 11.26 11.98
C GLN A 147 26.46 10.02 12.46
N ARG A 148 26.69 9.57 13.70
CA ARG A 148 25.97 8.42 14.28
C ARG A 148 24.47 8.64 14.37
N ALA A 149 24.02 9.85 14.65
CA ALA A 149 22.59 10.16 14.71
C ALA A 149 21.93 10.02 13.32
N LEU A 150 22.57 10.56 12.28
CA LEU A 150 22.12 10.44 10.89
C LEU A 150 22.15 8.99 10.39
N GLU A 151 23.18 8.21 10.75
CA GLU A 151 23.25 6.78 10.41
C GLU A 151 22.11 5.98 11.04
N ARG A 152 21.83 6.19 12.35
CA ARG A 152 20.70 5.53 13.03
C ARG A 152 19.35 5.92 12.41
N GLU A 153 19.20 7.19 12.04
CA GLU A 153 17.98 7.69 11.42
C GLU A 153 17.77 7.09 10.03
N ARG A 154 18.81 7.04 9.20
CA ARG A 154 18.78 6.33 7.91
C ARG A 154 18.35 4.88 8.10
N ASP A 155 18.97 4.18 9.03
CA ASP A 155 18.68 2.76 9.29
C ASP A 155 17.24 2.56 9.78
N LEU A 156 16.70 3.48 10.59
CA LEU A 156 15.29 3.48 11.01
C LEU A 156 14.33 3.66 9.84
N LEU A 157 14.61 4.64 8.97
CA LEU A 157 13.80 4.92 7.79
C LEU A 157 13.81 3.72 6.82
N GLU A 158 14.97 3.09 6.63
CA GLU A 158 15.12 1.87 5.84
C GLU A 158 14.24 0.74 6.37
N VAL A 159 14.27 0.51 7.68
CA VAL A 159 13.40 -0.51 8.33
C VAL A 159 11.93 -0.19 8.09
N LEU A 160 11.50 1.06 8.32
CA LEU A 160 10.10 1.45 8.15
C LEU A 160 9.65 1.34 6.68
N ALA A 161 10.52 1.65 5.73
CA ALA A 161 10.25 1.48 4.30
C ALA A 161 10.11 -0.02 3.97
N MET A 162 11.02 -0.87 4.45
CA MET A 162 10.99 -2.31 4.21
C MET A 162 9.79 -3.02 4.83
N THR A 163 9.34 -2.59 6.02
CA THR A 163 8.16 -3.17 6.69
C THR A 163 6.85 -2.61 6.14
N GLY A 164 6.89 -1.60 5.24
CA GLY A 164 5.72 -0.90 4.75
C GLY A 164 5.04 -0.04 5.82
N SER A 165 5.75 0.29 6.89
CA SER A 165 5.27 1.10 8.01
C SER A 165 5.54 2.59 7.83
N ALA A 166 6.38 2.98 6.87
CA ALA A 166 6.55 4.38 6.45
C ALA A 166 5.50 4.77 5.40
N PRO A 167 4.60 5.72 5.68
CA PRO A 167 3.77 6.33 4.64
C PRO A 167 4.65 6.99 3.56
N GLU A 168 4.32 6.83 2.28
CA GLU A 168 5.11 7.45 1.20
C GLU A 168 5.21 8.98 1.34
N GLN A 169 4.13 9.62 1.81
CA GLN A 169 4.10 11.06 2.08
C GLN A 169 5.08 11.48 3.18
N PHE A 170 5.30 10.63 4.18
CA PHE A 170 6.27 10.89 5.24
C PHE A 170 7.69 10.91 4.68
N LEU A 171 8.06 9.93 3.85
CA LEU A 171 9.37 9.90 3.20
C LEU A 171 9.58 11.10 2.26
N HIS A 172 8.55 11.52 1.53
CA HIS A 172 8.63 12.70 0.67
C HIS A 172 8.75 14.01 1.47
N SER A 173 8.00 14.13 2.57
CA SER A 173 8.12 15.25 3.50
C SER A 173 9.54 15.34 4.07
N TYR A 174 10.09 14.19 4.49
CA TYR A 174 11.46 14.08 4.96
C TYR A 174 12.48 14.51 3.90
N ALA A 175 12.33 14.02 2.66
CA ALA A 175 13.15 14.43 1.51
C ALA A 175 13.16 15.96 1.36
N SER A 176 12.00 16.59 1.47
CA SER A 176 11.85 18.05 1.33
C SER A 176 12.56 18.84 2.42
N VAL A 177 12.68 18.30 3.63
CA VAL A 177 13.39 18.94 4.75
C VAL A 177 14.89 18.91 4.51
N ILE A 178 15.44 17.78 4.04
CA ILE A 178 16.88 17.68 3.78
C ILE A 178 17.27 18.37 2.46
N ALA A 179 16.39 18.38 1.46
CA ALA A 179 16.67 19.05 0.19
C ALA A 179 16.70 20.59 0.32
N ASP A 180 15.97 21.18 1.27
CA ASP A 180 15.95 22.62 1.53
C ASP A 180 17.12 23.04 2.43
N ASP A 181 17.98 23.95 1.94
CA ASP A 181 19.20 24.36 2.64
C ASP A 181 18.94 24.97 4.04
N GLU A 182 17.86 25.75 4.19
CA GLU A 182 17.55 26.44 5.44
C GLU A 182 16.99 25.45 6.47
N LYS A 183 16.06 24.60 6.04
CA LYS A 183 15.49 23.53 6.88
C LYS A 183 16.55 22.51 7.25
N ARG A 184 17.40 22.09 6.30
CA ARG A 184 18.53 21.19 6.54
C ARG A 184 19.48 21.78 7.57
N SER A 185 19.82 23.06 7.47
CA SER A 185 20.70 23.72 8.44
C SER A 185 20.11 23.73 9.85
N ARG A 186 18.81 24.05 9.99
CA ARG A 186 18.09 23.99 11.28
C ARG A 186 18.01 22.57 11.84
N TYR A 187 17.78 21.59 10.98
CA TYR A 187 17.74 20.18 11.33
C TYR A 187 19.10 19.68 11.86
N LEU A 188 20.18 19.93 11.11
CA LEU A 188 21.54 19.54 11.49
C LEU A 188 22.01 20.24 12.76
N ALA A 189 21.62 21.50 13.00
CA ALA A 189 21.89 22.20 14.26
C ALA A 189 21.21 21.49 15.45
N SER A 190 19.96 21.07 15.28
CA SER A 190 19.22 20.32 16.30
C SER A 190 19.87 18.96 16.58
N LEU A 191 20.36 18.26 15.53
CA LEU A 191 21.13 17.03 15.69
C LEU A 191 22.48 17.26 16.38
N SER A 192 23.12 18.40 16.17
CA SER A 192 24.33 18.78 16.90
C SER A 192 24.06 18.92 18.39
N ASP A 193 23.02 19.67 18.77
CA ASP A 193 22.60 19.83 20.17
C ASP A 193 22.21 18.48 20.79
N TRP A 194 21.47 17.65 20.05
CA TRP A 194 21.13 16.27 20.42
C TRP A 194 22.37 15.38 20.64
N SER A 195 23.37 15.48 19.78
CA SER A 195 24.61 14.73 19.94
C SER A 195 25.43 15.21 21.15
N SER A 196 25.32 16.49 21.51
CA SER A 196 26.08 17.09 22.60
C SER A 196 25.66 16.61 23.99
N ILE A 197 24.45 16.05 24.12
CA ILE A 197 23.92 15.50 25.37
C ILE A 197 24.19 14.00 25.56
N GLU A 198 24.68 13.32 24.51
CA GLU A 198 25.00 11.89 24.55
C GLU A 198 25.99 11.57 25.68
N GLY A 199 25.72 10.52 26.46
CA GLY A 199 26.54 10.03 27.55
C GLY A 199 26.45 10.84 28.86
N LYS A 200 25.59 11.87 28.92
CA LYS A 200 25.41 12.69 30.13
C LYS A 200 24.23 12.20 30.97
N GLU A 201 24.34 12.34 32.29
CA GLU A 201 23.22 11.99 33.17
C GLU A 201 22.10 13.04 33.05
N PRO A 202 20.83 12.64 32.82
CA PRO A 202 19.73 13.58 32.57
C PRO A 202 19.59 14.68 33.63
N VAL A 203 19.71 14.30 34.90
CA VAL A 203 19.58 15.20 36.05
C VAL A 203 20.62 16.33 36.02
N SER A 204 21.80 16.09 35.44
CA SER A 204 22.89 17.07 35.35
C SER A 204 22.71 18.11 34.24
N ILE A 205 21.83 17.84 33.27
CA ILE A 205 21.64 18.64 32.05
C ILE A 205 20.17 18.95 31.77
N GLU A 206 19.36 18.99 32.81
CA GLU A 206 17.92 19.24 32.78
C GLU A 206 17.53 20.46 31.91
N SER A 207 18.28 21.57 32.03
CA SER A 207 18.04 22.78 31.22
C SER A 207 18.32 22.57 29.74
N ALA A 208 19.36 21.81 29.39
CA ALA A 208 19.72 21.54 28.00
C ALA A 208 18.69 20.61 27.34
N ILE A 209 18.25 19.58 28.08
CA ILE A 209 17.16 18.69 27.66
C ILE A 209 15.88 19.49 27.39
N GLY A 210 15.51 20.41 28.30
CA GLY A 210 14.34 21.27 28.12
C GLY A 210 14.44 22.19 26.91
N GLN A 211 15.59 22.83 26.69
CA GLN A 211 15.82 23.70 25.53
C GLN A 211 15.74 22.93 24.21
N LEU A 212 16.38 21.76 24.14
CA LEU A 212 16.34 20.92 22.95
C LEU A 212 14.92 20.42 22.67
N ALA A 213 14.18 19.98 23.70
CA ALA A 213 12.79 19.57 23.53
C ALA A 213 11.91 20.72 22.99
N CYS A 214 12.08 21.95 23.50
CA CYS A 214 11.38 23.12 22.99
C CYS A 214 11.77 23.47 21.54
N SER A 215 13.07 23.35 21.19
CA SER A 215 13.56 23.58 19.83
C SER A 215 12.92 22.59 18.84
N ILE A 216 12.88 21.31 19.19
CA ILE A 216 12.24 20.27 18.38
C ILE A 216 10.73 20.54 18.25
N LEU A 217 10.04 20.88 19.34
CA LEU A 217 8.62 21.20 19.32
C LEU A 217 8.26 22.42 18.47
N ALA A 218 9.18 23.38 18.31
CA ALA A 218 8.98 24.56 17.48
C ALA A 218 9.04 24.24 15.98
N GLN A 219 9.53 23.07 15.59
CA GLN A 219 9.56 22.63 14.19
C GLN A 219 8.22 22.04 13.72
N PHE A 220 7.32 21.69 14.63
CA PHE A 220 5.99 21.19 14.31
C PHE A 220 5.01 22.36 14.19
N ASP A 221 4.55 22.62 12.96
CA ASP A 221 3.48 23.58 12.71
C ASP A 221 2.08 22.98 12.98
N GLU A 222 1.07 23.84 12.99
CA GLU A 222 -0.32 23.48 13.30
C GLU A 222 -0.88 22.43 12.33
N GLN A 223 -0.45 22.50 11.06
CA GLN A 223 -0.83 21.54 10.01
C GLN A 223 -0.19 20.17 10.25
N THR A 224 1.09 20.11 10.60
CA THR A 224 1.80 18.86 10.92
C THR A 224 1.20 18.18 12.14
N ILE A 225 0.82 18.95 13.16
CA ILE A 225 0.13 18.42 14.34
C ILE A 225 -1.25 17.86 13.95
N ALA A 226 -2.01 18.54 13.09
CA ALA A 226 -3.29 18.04 12.60
C ALA A 226 -3.14 16.76 11.77
N ASP A 227 -2.12 16.65 10.92
CA ASP A 227 -1.83 15.46 10.12
C ASP A 227 -1.45 14.27 11.01
N LEU A 228 -0.62 14.49 12.04
CA LEU A 228 -0.28 13.48 13.05
C LEU A 228 -1.51 13.00 13.83
N ARG A 229 -2.49 13.88 14.11
CA ARG A 229 -3.78 13.49 14.71
C ARG A 229 -4.59 12.59 13.77
N ALA A 230 -4.73 12.98 12.52
CA ALA A 230 -5.47 12.20 11.52
C ALA A 230 -4.84 10.82 11.30
N GLN A 231 -3.52 10.73 11.46
CA GLN A 231 -2.75 9.48 11.38
C GLN A 231 -2.70 8.71 12.71
N SER A 232 -3.07 9.29 13.86
CA SER A 232 -2.97 8.64 15.17
C SER A 232 -3.90 7.41 15.34
N ASP A 233 -4.91 7.27 14.48
CA ASP A 233 -5.76 6.07 14.38
C ASP A 233 -5.02 4.92 13.66
N VAL A 234 -4.00 5.25 12.87
CA VAL A 234 -3.02 4.34 12.26
C VAL A 234 -1.74 4.47 13.07
N GLY A 235 -1.71 3.87 14.26
CA GLY A 235 -0.52 3.89 15.10
C GLY A 235 0.74 3.66 14.25
N LEU A 236 1.71 4.57 14.33
CA LEU A 236 3.07 4.36 13.86
C LEU A 236 3.58 3.15 14.64
N GLY A 237 3.24 1.95 14.17
CA GLY A 237 3.60 0.69 14.78
C GLY A 237 5.08 0.49 14.56
N MET A 238 5.89 1.25 15.30
CA MET A 238 7.32 1.08 15.33
C MET A 238 7.55 -0.35 15.82
N PRO A 239 8.22 -1.22 15.04
CA PRO A 239 8.45 -2.60 15.44
C PRO A 239 9.50 -2.73 16.55
N VAL A 240 9.91 -1.61 17.18
CA VAL A 240 11.05 -1.48 18.08
C VAL A 240 10.70 -0.55 19.25
N SER A 241 11.21 -0.86 20.44
CA SER A 241 11.01 -0.02 21.63
C SER A 241 11.73 1.32 21.48
N LEU A 242 11.24 2.37 22.16
CA LEU A 242 11.97 3.64 22.24
C LEU A 242 13.39 3.45 22.81
N ASP A 243 13.57 2.47 23.71
CA ASP A 243 14.88 2.14 24.28
C ASP A 243 15.85 1.57 23.23
N ASP A 244 15.32 0.86 22.22
CA ASP A 244 16.10 0.30 21.11
C ASP A 244 16.45 1.39 20.09
N VAL A 245 15.55 2.35 19.88
CA VAL A 245 15.74 3.46 18.93
C VAL A 245 16.64 4.56 19.53
N VAL A 246 16.48 4.85 20.83
CA VAL A 246 17.21 5.90 21.55
C VAL A 246 17.82 5.31 22.84
N PRO A 247 18.98 4.65 22.75
CA PRO A 247 19.59 3.96 23.88
C PRO A 247 20.17 4.91 24.94
N ASP A 248 20.50 6.15 24.59
CA ASP A 248 21.02 7.14 25.53
C ASP A 248 19.89 7.74 26.41
N PRO A 249 20.04 7.77 27.75
CA PRO A 249 18.98 8.20 28.64
C PRO A 249 18.67 9.71 28.57
N ALA A 250 19.65 10.57 28.30
CA ALA A 250 19.42 12.01 28.18
C ALA A 250 18.67 12.34 26.89
N GLN A 251 19.07 11.73 25.79
CA GLN A 251 18.39 11.80 24.51
C GLN A 251 16.95 11.26 24.59
N ARG A 252 16.75 10.15 25.28
CA ARG A 252 15.41 9.56 25.47
C ARG A 252 14.47 10.48 26.24
N GLU A 253 14.97 11.16 27.28
CA GLU A 253 14.18 12.11 28.05
C GLU A 253 13.70 13.30 27.20
N VAL A 254 14.51 13.75 26.23
CA VAL A 254 14.08 14.76 25.24
C VAL A 254 12.86 14.26 24.45
N VAL A 255 12.92 13.04 23.90
CA VAL A 255 11.81 12.44 23.13
C VAL A 255 10.55 12.33 23.96
N LEU A 256 10.68 11.84 25.21
CA LEU A 256 9.54 11.71 26.12
C LEU A 256 8.90 13.06 26.46
N ARG A 257 9.66 14.15 26.53
CA ARG A 257 9.12 15.51 26.74
C ARG A 257 8.40 16.04 25.52
N VAL A 258 9.00 15.88 24.34
CA VAL A 258 8.37 16.26 23.06
C VAL A 258 7.06 15.50 22.89
N GLN A 259 7.06 14.18 23.11
CA GLN A 259 5.86 13.34 23.02
C GLN A 259 4.76 13.79 23.99
N ARG A 260 5.09 14.02 25.27
CA ARG A 260 4.13 14.51 26.28
C ARG A 260 3.53 15.86 25.88
N ALA A 261 4.34 16.78 25.38
CA ALA A 261 3.88 18.10 24.95
C ALA A 261 2.99 18.04 23.70
N LEU A 262 3.33 17.19 22.72
CA LEU A 262 2.50 16.97 21.54
C LEU A 262 1.15 16.37 21.91
N VAL A 263 1.11 15.36 22.79
CA VAL A 263 -0.16 14.78 23.28
C VAL A 263 -1.02 15.84 23.96
N ALA A 264 -0.44 16.70 24.80
CA ALA A 264 -1.18 17.79 25.44
C ALA A 264 -1.79 18.76 24.40
N ARG A 265 -1.02 19.19 23.38
CA ARG A 265 -1.53 20.03 22.28
C ARG A 265 -2.63 19.35 21.47
N ILE A 266 -2.60 18.03 21.35
CA ILE A 266 -3.62 17.26 20.63
C ILE A 266 -4.94 17.22 21.40
N VAL A 267 -4.87 17.04 22.72
CA VAL A 267 -6.05 16.94 23.58
C VAL A 267 -6.72 18.31 23.79
N ASP A 268 -5.95 19.37 24.06
CA ASP A 268 -6.48 20.71 24.37
C ASP A 268 -7.28 21.34 23.21
N GLU A 269 -6.91 21.09 21.95
CA GLU A 269 -7.64 21.61 20.79
C GLU A 269 -8.91 20.81 20.45
N GLY A 270 -9.06 19.60 21.01
CA GLY A 270 -10.26 18.77 20.86
C GLY A 270 -11.42 19.21 21.74
N GLU A 271 -11.16 19.85 22.88
CA GLU A 271 -12.17 20.32 23.84
C GLU A 271 -12.70 21.74 23.53
N GLY A 272 -12.14 22.42 22.52
CA GLY A 272 -12.51 23.77 22.12
C GLY A 272 -13.55 23.90 21.00
N ARG A 273 -14.25 22.82 20.61
CA ARG A 273 -15.27 22.80 19.55
C ARG A 273 -16.66 22.39 20.03
#